data_AF-A0A8T6VSH9-F1
#
_entry.id   AF-A0A8T6VSH9-F1
#
_cell.length_a   1.000
_cell.length_b   1.000
_cell.length_c   1.000
_cell.angle_alpha   90.00
_cell.angle_beta   90.00
_cell.angle_gamma   90.00
#
_symmetry.space_group_name_H-M   'P 1'
#
loop_
_entity.id
_entity.type
_entity.pdbx_description
1 polymer ?
#
loop_
_entity_poly.entity_id
_entity_poly.type
_entity_poly.pdbx_seq_one_letter_code
_entity_poly.pdbx_strand_id
1 'polypeptide(L)'
;QVLGAEKALFRALKKGSRPPKHGIIFQHNLIQKAKPWQRGKVARGLAGKISIAARVDAFGGKYRGDRLQEELESRMKEIQEKYARPASKR
;
A
#
# COMPACT_ATOMS: atom_id res chain seq x y z
N GLN A 1 6.07 1.79 -1.82
CA GLN A 1 4.95 1.04 -2.46
C GLN A 1 5.44 0.02 -3.49
N VAL A 2 6.29 0.41 -4.44
CA VAL A 2 6.68 -0.43 -5.60
C VAL A 2 8.13 -0.94 -5.56
N LEU A 3 8.84 -0.76 -4.44
CA LEU A 3 10.16 -1.37 -4.23
C LEU A 3 10.05 -2.89 -4.38
N GLY A 4 10.92 -3.52 -5.17
CA GLY A 4 10.84 -4.94 -5.56
C GLY A 4 9.98 -5.22 -6.80
N ALA A 5 9.44 -4.21 -7.46
CA ALA A 5 8.69 -4.34 -8.72
C ALA A 5 9.35 -3.57 -9.89
N GLU A 6 10.67 -3.42 -9.85
CA GLU A 6 11.48 -2.61 -10.76
C GLU A 6 11.23 -2.99 -12.22
N LYS A 7 11.28 -4.27 -12.56
CA LYS A 7 11.05 -4.76 -13.94
C LYS A 7 9.68 -4.33 -14.49
N ALA A 8 8.63 -4.41 -13.66
CA ALA A 8 7.28 -4.02 -14.06
C ALA A 8 7.13 -2.49 -14.13
N LEU A 9 7.75 -1.77 -13.20
CA LEU A 9 7.78 -0.32 -13.17
C LEU A 9 8.49 0.25 -14.41
N PHE A 10 9.71 -0.22 -14.70
CA PHE A 10 10.46 0.23 -15.88
C PHE A 10 9.76 -0.10 -17.19
N ARG A 11 9.09 -1.26 -17.27
CA ARG A 11 8.24 -1.59 -18.43
C ARG A 11 7.07 -0.60 -18.57
N ALA A 12 6.43 -0.20 -17.47
CA ALA A 12 5.36 0.78 -17.48
C ALA A 12 5.84 2.17 -17.91
N LEU A 13 7.01 2.62 -17.42
CA LEU A 13 7.61 3.90 -17.80
C LEU A 13 8.04 3.91 -19.28
N LYS A 14 8.62 2.82 -19.79
CA LYS A 14 9.13 2.75 -21.17
C LYS A 14 8.03 2.52 -22.22
N LYS A 15 7.03 1.69 -21.92
CA LYS A 15 6.02 1.24 -22.89
C LYS A 15 4.62 1.80 -22.62
N GLY A 16 4.43 2.63 -21.58
CA GLY A 16 3.12 3.12 -21.18
C GLY A 16 2.17 2.04 -20.64
N SER A 17 2.66 0.83 -20.35
CA SER A 17 1.83 -0.25 -19.80
C SER A 17 1.35 0.09 -18.38
N ARG A 18 0.30 -0.58 -17.90
CA ARG A 18 -0.23 -0.35 -16.54
C ARG A 18 0.87 -0.54 -15.46
N PRO A 19 1.08 0.44 -14.56
CA PRO A 19 2.11 0.36 -13.52
C PRO A 19 1.80 -0.71 -12.46
N PRO A 20 2.83 -1.23 -11.78
CA PRO A 20 2.63 -2.20 -10.68
C PRO A 20 1.89 -1.55 -9.49
N LYS A 21 0.94 -2.29 -8.90
CA LYS A 21 0.16 -1.81 -7.74
C LYS A 21 0.95 -1.85 -6.42
N HIS A 22 1.90 -2.77 -6.31
CA HIS A 22 2.69 -3.07 -5.12
C HIS A 22 3.96 -3.80 -5.55
N GLY A 23 5.02 -3.68 -4.77
CA GLY A 23 6.24 -4.50 -4.88
C GLY A 23 6.33 -5.49 -3.72
N ILE A 24 7.47 -5.53 -3.03
CA ILE A 24 7.77 -6.45 -1.92
C ILE A 24 6.72 -6.42 -0.80
N ILE A 25 6.11 -5.26 -0.57
CA ILE A 25 5.04 -5.08 0.43
C ILE A 25 3.82 -6.00 0.19
N PHE A 26 3.68 -6.58 -1.00
CA PHE A 26 2.65 -7.58 -1.30
C PHE A 26 2.71 -8.79 -0.37
N GLN A 27 3.87 -9.10 0.23
CA GLN A 27 4.02 -10.17 1.20
C GLN A 27 3.25 -9.90 2.51
N HIS A 28 2.89 -8.65 2.79
CA HIS A 28 2.14 -8.31 4.00
C HIS A 28 0.70 -8.84 3.94
N ASN A 29 0.24 -9.49 5.02
CA ASN A 29 -1.07 -10.14 5.12
C ASN A 29 -2.24 -9.22 4.72
N LEU A 30 -2.19 -7.94 5.11
CA LEU A 30 -3.20 -6.94 4.75
C LEU A 30 -3.41 -6.82 3.23
N ILE A 31 -2.35 -6.94 2.43
CA ILE A 31 -2.45 -6.82 0.97
C ILE A 31 -2.86 -8.15 0.35
N GLN A 32 -2.31 -9.28 0.83
CA GLN A 32 -2.64 -10.60 0.29
C GLN A 32 -4.13 -10.92 0.45
N LYS A 33 -4.67 -10.68 1.66
CA LYS A 33 -6.07 -10.95 2.02
C LYS A 33 -7.05 -9.95 1.40
N ALA A 34 -6.59 -8.77 0.96
CA ALA A 34 -7.47 -7.78 0.35
C ALA A 34 -7.97 -8.21 -1.04
N LYS A 35 -9.20 -7.83 -1.37
CA LYS A 35 -9.80 -8.08 -2.69
C LYS A 35 -8.97 -7.41 -3.81
N PRO A 36 -8.86 -7.98 -5.02
CA PRO A 36 -7.95 -7.48 -6.06
C PRO A 36 -8.10 -6.00 -6.42
N TRP A 37 -9.32 -5.46 -6.40
CA TRP A 37 -9.62 -4.04 -6.68
C TRP A 37 -9.31 -3.09 -5.51
N GLN A 38 -9.14 -3.63 -4.30
CA GLN A 38 -8.75 -2.89 -3.10
C GLN A 38 -7.23 -2.89 -2.88
N ARG A 39 -6.51 -3.92 -3.35
CA ARG A 39 -5.06 -4.10 -3.13
C ARG A 39 -4.22 -2.86 -3.39
N GLY A 40 -4.49 -2.11 -4.47
CA GLY A 40 -3.74 -0.88 -4.77
C GLY A 40 -4.00 0.28 -3.80
N LYS A 41 -5.17 0.32 -3.14
CA LYS A 41 -5.49 1.31 -2.10
C LYS A 41 -4.84 0.92 -0.78
N VAL A 42 -4.94 -0.35 -0.41
CA VAL A 42 -4.28 -0.93 0.77
C VAL A 42 -2.76 -0.75 0.68
N ALA A 43 -2.15 -1.06 -0.47
CA ALA A 43 -0.73 -0.88 -0.71
C ALA A 43 -0.25 0.56 -0.54
N ARG A 44 -1.06 1.54 -0.96
CA ARG A 44 -0.76 2.97 -0.75
C ARG A 44 -0.83 3.36 0.72
N GLY A 45 -1.87 2.93 1.43
CA GLY A 45 -2.02 3.19 2.86
C GLY A 45 -0.84 2.64 3.67
N LEU A 46 -0.49 1.36 3.43
CA LEU A 46 0.64 0.70 4.09
C LEU A 46 1.96 1.39 3.77
N ALA A 47 2.23 1.68 2.49
CA ALA A 47 3.47 2.35 2.10
C ALA A 47 3.62 3.75 2.72
N GLY A 48 2.52 4.48 2.89
CA GLY A 48 2.53 5.78 3.57
C GLY A 48 2.95 5.66 5.04
N LYS A 49 2.38 4.70 5.78
CA LYS A 49 2.73 4.47 7.19
C LYS A 49 4.16 3.97 7.35
N ILE A 50 4.62 3.07 6.46
CA ILE A 50 6.03 2.62 6.42
C ILE A 50 6.98 3.82 6.22
N SER A 51 6.65 4.78 5.34
CA SER A 51 7.51 5.95 5.11
C SER A 51 7.61 6.87 6.33
N ILE A 52 6.56 6.95 7.15
CA ILE A 52 6.59 7.71 8.41
C ILE A 52 7.41 6.96 9.46
N ALA A 53 7.14 5.67 9.64
CA ALA A 53 7.88 4.82 10.58
C ALA A 53 9.38 4.84 10.30
N ALA A 54 9.78 4.61 9.04
CA ALA A 54 11.18 4.60 8.62
C ALA A 54 11.90 5.94 8.92
N ARG A 55 11.19 7.08 8.83
CA ARG A 55 11.77 8.39 9.21
C ARG A 55 11.90 8.55 10.71
N VAL A 56 10.89 8.12 11.48
CA VAL A 56 10.94 8.18 12.95
C VAL A 56 12.13 7.36 13.46
N ASP A 57 12.30 6.14 12.94
CA ASP A 57 13.40 5.25 13.32
C ASP A 57 14.77 5.81 12.91
N ALA A 58 14.88 6.41 11.72
CA ALA A 58 16.13 6.96 11.22
C ALA A 58 16.59 8.25 11.94
N PHE A 59 15.65 9.08 12.40
CA PHE A 59 15.95 10.40 13.00
C PHE A 59 15.76 10.45 14.52
N GLY A 60 15.64 9.29 15.20
CA GLY A 60 15.59 9.21 16.66
C GLY A 60 14.30 9.76 17.29
N GLY A 61 13.17 9.65 16.59
CA GLY A 61 11.87 10.05 17.14
C GLY A 61 11.39 9.09 18.24
N LYS A 62 10.44 9.55 19.07
CA LYS A 62 9.76 8.68 20.04
C LYS A 62 9.01 7.56 19.31
N TYR A 63 8.88 6.40 19.97
CA TYR A 63 8.09 5.29 19.45
C TYR A 63 6.65 5.72 19.13
N ARG A 64 6.20 5.44 17.91
CA ARG A 64 4.86 5.78 17.40
C ARG A 64 4.16 4.60 16.71
N GLY A 65 4.67 3.38 16.91
CA GLY A 65 4.19 2.18 16.20
C GLY A 65 2.70 1.94 16.40
N ASP A 66 2.23 1.94 17.65
CA ASP A 66 0.85 1.63 18.00
C ASP A 66 -0.14 2.59 17.33
N ARG A 67 0.14 3.90 17.42
CA ARG A 67 -0.66 4.93 16.74
C ARG A 67 -0.66 4.76 15.22
N LEU A 68 0.49 4.46 14.61
CA LEU A 68 0.58 4.27 13.15
C LEU A 68 -0.20 3.03 12.71
N GLN A 69 -0.22 1.98 13.56
CA GLN A 69 -1.00 0.77 13.34
C GLN A 69 -2.51 1.05 13.43
N GLU A 70 -2.98 1.74 14.46
CA GLU A 70 -4.40 2.13 14.59
C GLU A 70 -4.88 2.97 13.40
N GLU A 71 -4.08 3.97 13.00
CA GLU A 71 -4.39 4.80 11.85
C GLU A 71 -4.41 3.98 10.53
N LEU A 72 -3.56 2.95 10.42
CA LEU A 72 -3.56 2.04 9.28
C LEU A 72 -4.83 1.19 9.26
N GLU A 73 -5.20 0.59 10.39
CA GLU A 73 -6.36 -0.27 10.53
C GLU A 73 -7.67 0.47 10.25
N SER A 74 -7.82 1.68 10.80
CA SER A 74 -8.95 2.57 10.49
C SER A 74 -9.07 2.84 8.99
N ARG A 75 -7.95 3.16 8.34
CA ARG A 75 -7.92 3.37 6.89
C ARG A 75 -8.25 2.09 6.10
N MET A 76 -7.90 0.91 6.62
CA MET A 76 -8.24 -0.36 5.97
C MET A 76 -9.75 -0.64 6.06
N LYS A 77 -10.38 -0.39 7.21
CA LYS A 77 -11.83 -0.51 7.37
C LYS A 77 -12.58 0.42 6.40
N GLU A 78 -12.17 1.69 6.33
CA GLU A 78 -12.71 2.64 5.35
C GLU A 78 -12.64 2.12 3.90
N ILE A 79 -11.50 1.55 3.50
CA ILE A 79 -11.31 1.02 2.14
C ILE A 79 -12.22 -0.19 1.91
N GLN A 80 -12.40 -1.04 2.90
CA GLN A 80 -13.25 -2.22 2.81
C GLN A 80 -14.71 -1.84 2.61
N GLU A 81 -15.20 -0.87 3.39
CA GLU A 81 -16.56 -0.35 3.33
C GLU A 81 -16.83 0.42 2.03
N LYS A 82 -16.02 1.45 1.74
CA LYS A 82 -16.22 2.32 0.56
C LYS A 82 -16.06 1.59 -0.76
N TYR A 83 -15.27 0.52 -0.82
CA TYR A 83 -15.00 -0.25 -2.04
C TYR A 83 -15.41 -1.71 -1.92
N ALA A 84 -16.53 -1.98 -1.25
CA ALA A 84 -17.05 -3.34 -1.08
C ALA A 84 -17.27 -4.07 -2.42
N ARG A 85 -17.71 -3.32 -3.44
CA ARG A 85 -17.93 -3.79 -4.82
C ARG A 85 -16.82 -3.29 -5.76
N PRO A 86 -16.46 -4.05 -6.81
CA PRO A 86 -15.54 -3.57 -7.83
C PRO A 86 -16.16 -2.37 -8.57
N ALA A 87 -15.31 -1.42 -8.98
CA ALA A 87 -15.76 -0.37 -9.89
C ALA A 87 -16.22 -1.00 -11.20
N SER A 88 -17.36 -0.53 -11.73
CA SER A 88 -17.82 -0.88 -13.09
C SER A 88 -16.66 -0.66 -14.07
N LYS A 89 -16.32 -1.69 -14.86
CA LYS A 89 -15.33 -1.55 -15.93
C LYS A 89 -15.94 -0.60 -16.96
N ARG A 90 -15.38 0.60 -17.10
CA ARG A 90 -15.49 1.38 -18.33
C ARG A 90 -14.61 0.77 -19.40
#